data_AF-A0A834YXS4-F1
#
_entry.id   AF-A0A834YXS4-F1
#
_cell.length_a   1.000
_cell.length_b   1.000
_cell.length_c   1.000
_cell.angle_alpha   90.00
_cell.angle_beta   90.00
_cell.angle_gamma   90.00
#
_symmetry.space_group_name_H-M   'P 1'
#
loop_
_entity.id
_entity.type
_entity.pdbx_description
1 polymer ?
#
loop_
_entity_poly.entity_id
_entity_poly.type
_entity_poly.pdbx_seq_one_letter_code
_entity_poly.pdbx_strand_id
1 'polypeptide(L)'
;MAINRNLKNKQKSRFPILLLLISIAAIAALCIFSSSISTVSFSFPSSKTLVQARNRKHHGLEKYIYWGNRIDCPGKHCDSCEGLGHQESSLRCALEEAMFLQRTFVMPSRMCINPIHNKKGILHQSDSESSEERWEANSCAMDSLYDLDLISDTVPVILDNSKMWYQVLLTSMKLGARGVAHVEGVNRVDLKENSLYSNLLLINRTASPLSWFMECKDRNNHSAIMLPYSFVPSMAARKLRDAAEKIKRLLRNYDAIHVRRGDKIKTRKDRFGVDRSLHPHLDRDTRAEFILHRIAKWVPAGQTLFIASNERTPGFFSPLSVRYRLAYSSNYSSILDPVIENNYQLFMIERLIMRGAKTFIKTFKEDDTDLSLTDDPKKNTKNWQIPVYTDDGEER
;
A
#
# COMPACT_ATOMS: atom_id res chain seq x y z
N MET A 1 -16.05 45.31 73.07
CA MET A 1 -17.50 45.18 73.38
C MET A 1 -18.31 45.70 72.20
N ALA A 2 -19.45 45.05 71.93
CA ALA A 2 -20.63 45.52 71.20
C ALA A 2 -20.55 45.79 69.68
N ILE A 3 -20.92 44.76 68.92
CA ILE A 3 -22.02 44.68 67.92
C ILE A 3 -22.62 46.01 67.43
N ASN A 4 -22.69 46.21 66.11
CA ASN A 4 -23.96 46.61 65.48
C ASN A 4 -24.14 46.02 64.06
N ARG A 5 -25.22 45.24 63.90
CA ARG A 5 -25.80 44.82 62.62
C ARG A 5 -26.79 45.90 62.20
N ASN A 6 -26.85 46.27 60.91
CA ASN A 6 -28.12 46.14 60.19
C ASN A 6 -28.03 46.26 58.66
N LEU A 7 -28.92 45.49 58.04
CA LEU A 7 -29.19 45.32 56.61
C LEU A 7 -29.88 46.54 55.96
N LYS A 8 -29.70 46.68 54.64
CA LYS A 8 -30.72 46.84 53.55
C LYS A 8 -30.04 47.47 52.31
N ASN A 9 -30.35 47.22 51.05
CA ASN A 9 -31.21 46.28 50.34
C ASN A 9 -30.65 46.18 48.88
N LYS A 10 -30.81 45.03 48.22
CA LYS A 10 -30.30 44.76 46.86
C LYS A 10 -31.28 45.22 45.79
N GLN A 11 -30.79 45.92 44.76
CA GLN A 11 -31.38 45.93 43.43
C GLN A 11 -30.33 45.35 42.46
N LYS A 12 -30.41 44.04 42.19
CA LYS A 12 -29.46 43.36 41.30
C LYS A 12 -29.91 43.48 39.85
N SER A 13 -29.00 44.05 39.06
CA SER A 13 -29.01 44.16 37.60
C SER A 13 -29.42 42.84 36.91
N ARG A 14 -30.41 42.92 36.02
CA ARG A 14 -30.93 41.80 35.19
C ARG A 14 -30.06 41.51 33.94
N PHE A 15 -28.87 42.09 33.84
CA PHE A 15 -27.96 41.90 32.71
C PHE A 15 -27.29 40.52 32.59
N PRO A 16 -26.87 39.83 33.68
CA PRO A 16 -26.12 38.57 33.54
C PRO A 16 -27.03 37.38 33.16
N ILE A 17 -28.34 37.46 33.44
CA ILE A 17 -29.30 36.41 33.08
C ILE A 17 -29.57 36.42 31.56
N LEU A 18 -29.65 37.61 30.97
CA LEU A 18 -29.87 37.75 29.52
C LEU A 18 -28.69 37.18 28.71
N LEU A 19 -27.46 37.44 29.14
CA LEU A 19 -26.25 36.89 28.52
C LEU A 19 -26.17 35.37 28.63
N LEU A 20 -26.62 34.80 29.76
CA LEU A 20 -26.69 33.35 29.94
C LEU A 20 -27.72 32.73 28.99
N LEU A 21 -28.89 33.35 28.83
CA LEU A 21 -29.95 32.87 27.92
C LEU A 21 -29.51 32.92 26.45
N ILE A 22 -28.80 33.98 26.04
CA ILE A 22 -28.23 34.10 24.69
C ILE A 22 -27.17 33.01 24.45
N SER A 23 -26.32 32.74 25.45
CA SER A 23 -25.29 31.70 25.35
C SER A 23 -25.90 30.30 25.25
N ILE A 24 -26.95 30.01 26.01
CA ILE A 24 -27.67 28.73 25.94
C ILE A 24 -28.35 28.57 24.57
N ALA A 25 -28.98 29.62 24.04
CA ALA A 25 -29.60 29.60 22.72
C ALA A 25 -28.56 29.37 21.60
N ALA A 26 -27.37 29.97 21.69
CA ALA A 26 -26.28 29.76 20.74
C ALA A 26 -25.74 28.33 20.78
N ILE A 27 -25.58 27.74 21.97
CA ILE A 27 -25.16 26.34 22.13
C ILE A 27 -26.23 25.39 21.58
N ALA A 28 -27.51 25.65 21.85
CA ALA A 28 -28.60 24.84 21.31
C ALA A 28 -28.65 24.89 19.77
N ALA A 29 -28.44 26.07 19.17
CA ALA A 29 -28.36 26.21 17.72
C ALA A 29 -27.16 25.46 17.13
N LEU A 30 -25.98 25.53 17.76
CA LEU A 30 -24.79 24.77 17.36
C LEU A 30 -25.02 23.25 17.44
N CYS A 31 -25.69 22.78 18.50
CA CYS A 31 -26.04 21.36 18.63
C CYS A 31 -27.01 20.92 17.52
N ILE A 32 -28.04 21.70 17.21
CA ILE A 32 -28.99 21.41 16.11
C ILE A 32 -28.26 21.36 14.76
N PHE A 33 -27.37 22.32 14.48
CA PHE A 33 -26.57 22.32 13.25
C PHE A 33 -25.57 21.16 13.17
N SER A 34 -24.95 20.75 14.28
CA SER A 34 -24.06 19.58 14.32
C SER A 34 -24.81 18.25 14.16
N SER A 35 -26.04 18.14 14.70
CA SER A 35 -26.88 16.96 14.53
C SER A 35 -27.47 16.84 13.12
N SER A 36 -27.50 17.95 12.37
CA SER A 36 -27.93 17.97 10.96
C SER A 36 -26.84 17.47 9.99
N ILE A 37 -25.61 17.21 10.47
CA ILE A 37 -24.50 16.63 9.69
C ILE A 37 -24.31 15.14 10.04
N SER A 38 -25.16 14.54 10.87
CA SER A 38 -25.00 13.13 11.27
C SER A 38 -26.33 12.39 11.40
N THR A 39 -27.00 12.19 10.26
CA THR A 39 -27.86 11.02 10.02
C THR A 39 -27.82 10.65 8.53
N VAL A 40 -26.67 10.12 8.06
CA VAL A 40 -26.71 9.19 6.92
C VAL A 40 -26.99 7.82 7.51
N SER A 41 -28.29 7.55 7.64
CA SER A 41 -28.82 6.24 8.02
C SER A 41 -28.34 5.20 7.02
N PHE A 42 -27.65 4.17 7.50
CA PHE A 42 -27.33 2.97 6.74
C PHE A 42 -28.62 2.24 6.35
N SER A 43 -29.10 2.49 5.14
CA SER A 43 -30.08 1.65 4.46
C SER A 43 -29.34 0.76 3.47
N PHE A 44 -29.31 -0.55 3.73
CA PHE A 44 -28.81 -1.54 2.77
C PHE A 44 -29.61 -1.44 1.47
N PRO A 45 -28.98 -1.21 0.30
CA PRO A 45 -29.71 -1.27 -0.95
C PRO A 45 -29.95 -2.74 -1.31
N SER A 46 -31.22 -3.07 -1.54
CA SER A 46 -31.62 -4.28 -2.25
C SER A 46 -30.80 -4.42 -3.55
N SER A 47 -30.36 -5.64 -3.86
CA SER A 47 -29.44 -5.99 -4.96
C SER A 47 -29.87 -5.52 -6.36
N LYS A 48 -31.10 -5.01 -6.52
CA LYS A 48 -31.60 -4.45 -7.78
C LYS A 48 -31.26 -2.97 -7.99
N THR A 49 -30.87 -2.23 -6.95
CA THR A 49 -30.60 -0.78 -7.04
C THR A 49 -29.12 -0.44 -7.32
N LEU A 50 -28.20 -1.41 -7.19
CA LEU A 50 -26.77 -1.20 -7.47
C LEU A 50 -26.43 -1.16 -8.97
N VAL A 51 -27.31 -1.71 -9.82
CA VAL A 51 -27.09 -1.74 -11.28
C VAL A 51 -27.43 -0.39 -11.93
N GLN A 52 -28.28 0.43 -11.30
CA GLN A 52 -28.84 1.62 -11.94
C GLN A 52 -28.12 2.95 -11.62
N ALA A 53 -27.18 2.95 -10.66
CA ALA A 53 -26.31 4.10 -10.38
C ALA A 53 -25.00 4.10 -11.21
N ARG A 54 -24.75 3.07 -12.03
CA ARG A 54 -23.49 2.84 -12.75
C ARG A 54 -23.33 3.57 -14.09
N ASN A 55 -24.18 4.56 -14.38
CA ASN A 55 -24.04 5.45 -15.53
C ASN A 55 -23.67 6.87 -15.07
N ARG A 56 -22.45 7.06 -14.56
CA ARG A 56 -21.82 8.38 -14.66
C ARG A 56 -21.48 8.59 -16.12
N LYS A 57 -22.35 9.35 -16.80
CA LYS A 57 -22.16 9.87 -18.15
C LYS A 57 -20.85 10.68 -18.21
N HIS A 58 -19.77 10.07 -18.67
CA HIS A 58 -18.62 10.79 -19.21
C HIS A 58 -18.92 11.10 -20.69
N HIS A 59 -19.64 12.19 -20.93
CA HIS A 59 -19.85 12.72 -22.29
C HIS A 59 -18.61 13.51 -22.73
N GLY A 60 -17.68 12.79 -23.33
CA GLY A 60 -16.50 13.27 -24.05
C GLY A 60 -15.74 12.03 -24.50
N LEU A 61 -15.20 12.01 -25.72
CA LEU A 61 -14.37 10.88 -26.17
C LEU A 61 -13.23 10.72 -25.15
N GLU A 62 -13.34 9.72 -24.28
CA GLU A 62 -12.32 9.45 -23.27
C GLU A 62 -11.00 9.24 -23.99
N LYS A 63 -9.98 9.97 -23.54
CA LYS A 63 -8.62 9.86 -24.06
C LYS A 63 -7.88 8.84 -23.21
N TYR A 64 -7.03 8.05 -23.82
CA TYR A 64 -6.37 6.91 -23.21
C TYR A 64 -4.85 7.09 -23.17
N ILE A 65 -4.22 6.49 -22.17
CA ILE A 65 -2.77 6.32 -22.09
C ILE A 65 -2.46 4.86 -21.77
N TYR A 66 -1.54 4.28 -22.54
CA TYR A 66 -1.12 2.89 -22.42
C TYR A 66 0.40 2.84 -22.30
N TRP A 67 0.91 2.09 -21.32
CA TRP A 67 2.34 1.98 -21.01
C TRP A 67 2.97 0.66 -21.45
N GLY A 68 2.19 -0.23 -22.07
CA GLY A 68 2.58 -1.61 -22.37
C GLY A 68 1.84 -2.62 -21.50
N ASN A 69 1.98 -3.89 -21.86
CA ASN A 69 1.27 -5.03 -21.28
C ASN A 69 1.99 -5.64 -20.06
N ARG A 70 3.15 -5.10 -19.68
CA ARG A 70 3.97 -5.59 -18.58
C ARG A 70 4.47 -4.43 -17.74
N ILE A 71 4.11 -4.43 -16.46
CA ILE A 71 4.67 -3.51 -15.47
C ILE A 71 6.15 -3.86 -15.29
N ASP A 72 7.03 -2.86 -15.34
CA ASP A 72 8.47 -3.05 -15.11
C ASP A 72 9.09 -4.13 -16.00
N CYS A 73 8.94 -3.95 -17.31
CA CYS A 73 9.70 -4.66 -18.35
C CYS A 73 10.82 -3.72 -18.84
N PRO A 74 11.93 -3.60 -18.11
CA PRO A 74 12.97 -2.63 -18.43
C PRO A 74 13.80 -3.14 -19.60
N GLY A 75 13.33 -2.93 -20.83
CA GLY A 75 14.06 -3.27 -22.06
C GLY A 75 14.81 -4.62 -21.98
N LYS A 76 16.13 -4.56 -21.72
CA LYS A 76 17.05 -5.72 -21.64
C LYS A 76 16.78 -6.75 -20.53
N HIS A 77 15.91 -6.47 -19.54
CA HIS A 77 15.60 -7.41 -18.45
C HIS A 77 14.10 -7.75 -18.33
N CYS A 78 13.41 -7.86 -19.48
CA CYS A 78 12.02 -8.32 -19.54
C CYS A 78 11.82 -9.80 -19.14
N ASP A 79 12.90 -10.55 -18.95
CA ASP A 79 12.88 -11.97 -18.56
C ASP A 79 12.82 -12.18 -17.03
N SER A 80 13.08 -11.13 -16.23
CA SER A 80 13.11 -11.21 -14.77
C SER A 80 12.10 -10.26 -14.15
N CYS A 81 11.28 -10.78 -13.23
CA CYS A 81 10.22 -10.01 -12.60
C CYS A 81 10.61 -9.50 -11.22
N GLU A 82 10.35 -8.23 -10.97
CA GLU A 82 10.65 -7.57 -9.69
C GLU A 82 9.61 -7.93 -8.61
N GLY A 83 9.94 -7.69 -7.34
CA GLY A 83 9.00 -7.94 -6.23
C GLY A 83 7.79 -7.01 -6.22
N LEU A 84 6.68 -7.40 -5.57
CA LEU A 84 5.42 -6.64 -5.59
C LEU A 84 5.57 -5.15 -5.27
N GLY A 85 6.36 -4.80 -4.25
CA GLY A 85 6.54 -3.39 -3.86
C GLY A 85 7.18 -2.51 -4.94
N HIS A 86 8.00 -3.10 -5.81
CA HIS A 86 8.58 -2.41 -6.97
C HIS A 86 7.50 -2.17 -8.03
N GLN A 87 6.77 -3.21 -8.37
CA GLN A 87 5.67 -3.16 -9.34
C GLN A 87 4.57 -2.19 -8.90
N GLU A 88 4.23 -2.15 -7.60
CA GLU A 88 3.32 -1.16 -7.03
C GLU A 88 3.80 0.28 -7.21
N SER A 89 5.11 0.53 -7.07
CA SER A 89 5.66 1.87 -7.31
C SER A 89 5.55 2.29 -8.77
N SER A 90 5.69 1.33 -9.69
CA SER A 90 5.60 1.57 -11.12
C SER A 90 4.17 1.73 -11.60
N LEU A 91 3.26 0.90 -11.10
CA LEU A 91 1.83 1.05 -11.32
C LEU A 91 1.35 2.42 -10.83
N ARG A 92 1.77 2.84 -9.63
CA ARG A 92 1.45 4.16 -9.11
C ARG A 92 1.97 5.26 -10.04
N CYS A 93 3.20 5.17 -10.52
CA CYS A 93 3.76 6.17 -11.45
C CYS A 93 2.90 6.33 -12.71
N ALA A 94 2.49 5.23 -13.34
CA ALA A 94 1.62 5.26 -14.52
C ALA A 94 0.23 5.85 -14.20
N LEU A 95 -0.35 5.52 -13.04
CA LEU A 95 -1.61 6.09 -12.57
C LEU A 95 -1.51 7.60 -12.35
N GLU A 96 -0.44 8.08 -11.72
CA GLU A 96 -0.20 9.52 -11.52
C GLU A 96 -0.07 10.27 -12.85
N GLU A 97 0.59 9.68 -13.85
CA GLU A 97 0.67 10.31 -15.17
C GLU A 97 -0.69 10.34 -15.87
N ALA A 98 -1.48 9.27 -15.77
CA ALA A 98 -2.84 9.25 -16.30
C ALA A 98 -3.73 10.33 -15.65
N MET A 99 -3.63 10.51 -14.32
CA MET A 99 -4.27 11.62 -13.62
C MET A 99 -3.80 12.97 -14.12
N PHE A 100 -2.49 13.16 -14.25
CA PHE A 100 -1.89 14.42 -14.69
C PHE A 100 -2.37 14.83 -16.09
N LEU A 101 -2.47 13.85 -16.99
CA LEU A 101 -2.93 14.00 -18.37
C LEU A 101 -4.45 13.98 -18.53
N GLN A 102 -5.21 13.68 -17.46
CA GLN A 102 -6.66 13.49 -17.48
C GLN A 102 -7.10 12.45 -18.51
N ARG A 103 -6.46 11.29 -18.48
CA ARG A 103 -6.69 10.17 -19.40
C ARG A 103 -7.08 8.91 -18.64
N THR A 104 -7.87 8.06 -19.27
CA THR A 104 -8.12 6.69 -18.80
C THR A 104 -6.84 5.87 -18.97
N PHE A 105 -6.36 5.28 -17.88
CA PHE A 105 -5.19 4.42 -17.92
C PHE A 105 -5.57 3.02 -18.41
N VAL A 106 -4.87 2.56 -19.44
CA VAL A 106 -4.98 1.19 -19.93
C VAL A 106 -3.98 0.34 -19.15
N MET A 107 -4.48 -0.31 -18.11
CA MET A 107 -3.71 -1.11 -17.17
C MET A 107 -3.43 -2.51 -17.75
N PRO A 108 -2.23 -3.07 -17.55
CA PRO A 108 -1.96 -4.47 -17.83
C PRO A 108 -2.96 -5.39 -17.13
N SER A 109 -3.55 -6.32 -17.86
CA SER A 109 -4.45 -7.36 -17.31
C SER A 109 -3.71 -8.37 -16.44
N ARG A 110 -2.37 -8.43 -16.53
CA ARG A 110 -1.54 -9.35 -15.76
C ARG A 110 -0.36 -8.62 -15.12
N MET A 111 0.01 -9.09 -13.93
CA MET A 111 1.17 -8.66 -13.18
C MET A 111 2.14 -9.83 -13.06
N CYS A 112 3.42 -9.62 -13.37
CA CYS A 112 4.40 -10.69 -13.22
C CYS A 112 4.66 -11.01 -11.75
N ILE A 113 4.96 -12.26 -11.43
CA ILE A 113 5.34 -12.73 -10.11
C ILE A 113 6.81 -13.13 -10.15
N ASN A 114 7.63 -12.53 -9.28
CA ASN A 114 9.02 -12.95 -9.13
C ASN A 114 9.08 -14.43 -8.72
N PRO A 115 9.83 -15.29 -9.46
CA PRO A 115 9.91 -16.73 -9.16
C PRO A 115 10.38 -17.03 -7.74
N ILE A 116 11.29 -16.23 -7.16
CA ILE A 116 11.76 -16.38 -5.76
C ILE A 116 10.58 -16.29 -4.77
N HIS A 117 9.54 -15.57 -5.16
CA HIS A 117 8.30 -15.41 -4.42
C HIS A 117 7.19 -16.33 -4.91
N ASN A 118 7.43 -17.32 -5.78
CA ASN A 118 6.39 -18.24 -6.24
C ASN A 118 6.78 -19.72 -6.02
N LYS A 119 6.92 -20.15 -4.76
CA LYS A 119 7.30 -21.53 -4.43
C LYS A 119 6.32 -22.60 -4.95
N LYS A 120 5.02 -22.28 -5.10
CA LYS A 120 4.05 -23.20 -5.70
C LYS A 120 4.24 -23.35 -7.23
N GLY A 121 4.68 -22.30 -7.92
CA GLY A 121 4.95 -22.33 -9.37
C GLY A 121 6.29 -22.97 -9.77
N ILE A 122 7.28 -23.01 -8.88
CA ILE A 122 8.60 -23.61 -9.16
C ILE A 122 8.55 -25.15 -9.21
N LEU A 123 7.55 -25.79 -8.59
CA LEU A 123 7.46 -27.26 -8.55
C LEU A 123 7.08 -27.91 -9.89
N HIS A 124 6.75 -27.14 -10.93
CA HIS A 124 6.20 -27.66 -12.18
C HIS A 124 6.87 -27.17 -13.47
N GLN A 125 7.99 -26.44 -13.41
CA GLN A 125 8.65 -25.95 -14.63
C GLN A 125 9.55 -27.03 -15.25
N SER A 126 9.22 -27.41 -16.49
CA SER A 126 10.09 -28.21 -17.36
C SER A 126 10.90 -27.28 -18.28
N ASP A 127 12.15 -27.63 -18.59
CA ASP A 127 13.05 -26.81 -19.43
C ASP A 127 12.57 -26.66 -20.90
N SER A 128 11.44 -27.27 -21.28
CA SER A 128 10.89 -27.28 -22.64
C SER A 128 9.70 -26.33 -22.88
N GLU A 129 9.33 -25.50 -21.90
CA GLU A 129 8.16 -24.60 -22.00
C GLU A 129 8.43 -23.37 -22.87
N SER A 130 7.41 -22.96 -23.64
CA SER A 130 7.45 -21.75 -24.45
C SER A 130 7.46 -20.47 -23.58
N SER A 131 7.90 -19.34 -24.16
CA SER A 131 7.95 -18.06 -23.43
C SER A 131 6.59 -17.57 -22.93
N GLU A 132 5.51 -17.90 -23.64
CA GLU A 132 4.12 -17.55 -23.26
C GLU A 132 3.60 -18.44 -22.12
N GLU A 133 3.86 -19.75 -22.16
CA GLU A 133 3.53 -20.67 -21.06
C GLU A 133 4.27 -20.30 -19.77
N ARG A 134 5.55 -19.93 -19.91
CA ARG A 134 6.36 -19.43 -18.81
C ARG A 134 5.82 -18.11 -18.24
N TRP A 135 5.30 -17.21 -19.08
CA TRP A 135 4.68 -15.97 -18.62
C TRP A 135 3.37 -16.23 -17.88
N GLU A 136 2.51 -17.10 -18.39
CA GLU A 136 1.26 -17.49 -17.75
C GLU A 136 1.50 -18.12 -16.36
N ALA A 137 2.49 -19.02 -16.25
CA ALA A 137 2.84 -19.65 -14.98
C ALA A 137 3.49 -18.69 -13.96
N ASN A 138 4.12 -17.61 -14.42
CA ASN A 138 4.83 -16.63 -13.60
C ASN A 138 4.12 -15.27 -13.55
N SER A 139 2.82 -15.21 -13.79
CA SER A 139 2.03 -13.99 -13.64
C SER A 139 0.68 -14.27 -12.99
N CYS A 140 0.04 -13.24 -12.47
CA CYS A 140 -1.34 -13.32 -12.00
C CYS A 140 -2.19 -12.22 -12.61
N ALA A 141 -3.49 -12.46 -12.69
CA ALA A 141 -4.44 -11.49 -13.20
C ALA A 141 -4.47 -10.26 -12.27
N MET A 142 -4.51 -9.07 -12.85
CA MET A 142 -4.47 -7.79 -12.13
C MET A 142 -5.67 -7.63 -11.19
N ASP A 143 -6.85 -8.07 -11.63
CA ASP A 143 -8.09 -8.09 -10.87
C ASP A 143 -8.12 -9.12 -9.73
N SER A 144 -7.20 -10.10 -9.75
CA SER A 144 -6.98 -11.01 -8.62
C SER A 144 -6.23 -10.34 -7.46
N LEU A 145 -5.45 -9.30 -7.76
CA LEU A 145 -4.64 -8.54 -6.81
C LEU A 145 -5.35 -7.25 -6.37
N TYR A 146 -5.92 -6.50 -7.31
CA TYR A 146 -6.45 -5.17 -7.09
C TYR A 146 -7.92 -5.04 -7.51
N ASP A 147 -8.63 -4.16 -6.81
CA ASP A 147 -10.00 -3.79 -7.10
C ASP A 147 -10.02 -2.60 -8.06
N LEU A 148 -10.28 -2.89 -9.33
CA LEU A 148 -10.27 -1.90 -10.41
C LEU A 148 -11.37 -0.84 -10.23
N ASP A 149 -12.50 -1.20 -9.62
CA ASP A 149 -13.58 -0.24 -9.34
C ASP A 149 -13.10 0.79 -8.29
N LEU A 150 -12.44 0.34 -7.22
CA LEU A 150 -11.87 1.26 -6.22
C LEU A 150 -10.74 2.13 -6.78
N ILE A 151 -9.91 1.61 -7.68
CA ILE A 151 -8.91 2.44 -8.37
C ILE A 151 -9.62 3.49 -9.23
N SER A 152 -10.67 3.08 -9.96
CA SER A 152 -11.46 3.92 -10.87
C SER A 152 -12.18 5.08 -10.18
N ASP A 153 -12.42 5.00 -8.87
CA ASP A 153 -12.94 6.12 -8.08
C ASP A 153 -11.97 7.32 -8.02
N THR A 154 -10.68 7.09 -8.26
CA THR A 154 -9.63 8.13 -8.27
C THR A 154 -9.03 8.36 -9.65
N VAL A 155 -8.72 7.28 -10.38
CA VAL A 155 -8.09 7.33 -11.70
C VAL A 155 -8.85 6.37 -12.61
N PRO A 156 -9.50 6.80 -13.70
CA PRO A 156 -10.21 5.89 -14.58
C PRO A 156 -9.25 4.83 -15.14
N VAL A 157 -9.58 3.56 -14.97
CA VAL A 157 -8.78 2.45 -15.47
C VAL A 157 -9.62 1.46 -16.28
N ILE A 158 -9.02 0.94 -17.35
CA ILE A 158 -9.51 -0.25 -18.05
C ILE A 158 -8.37 -1.25 -18.20
N LEU A 159 -8.69 -2.53 -18.36
CA LEU A 159 -7.68 -3.55 -18.65
C LEU A 159 -7.37 -3.63 -20.15
N ASP A 160 -6.13 -3.96 -20.48
CA ASP A 160 -5.63 -4.21 -21.84
C ASP A 160 -6.17 -5.49 -22.52
N ASN A 161 -7.02 -6.25 -21.82
CA ASN A 161 -7.79 -7.37 -22.38
C ASN A 161 -9.30 -7.08 -22.42
N SER A 162 -9.72 -5.85 -22.11
CA SER A 162 -11.15 -5.48 -22.05
C SER A 162 -11.74 -5.24 -23.44
N LYS A 163 -13.06 -5.44 -23.57
CA LYS A 163 -13.81 -5.08 -24.79
C LYS A 163 -13.66 -3.60 -25.15
N MET A 164 -13.59 -2.73 -24.13
CA MET A 164 -13.36 -1.30 -24.31
C MET A 164 -12.02 -1.05 -24.98
N TRP A 165 -10.94 -1.69 -24.50
CA TRP A 165 -9.62 -1.52 -25.10
C TRP A 165 -9.59 -1.92 -26.58
N TYR A 166 -10.24 -3.03 -26.93
CA TYR A 166 -10.37 -3.44 -28.33
C TYR A 166 -11.07 -2.37 -29.19
N GLN A 167 -12.13 -1.75 -28.68
CA GLN A 167 -12.83 -0.65 -29.37
C GLN A 167 -11.94 0.59 -29.51
N VAL A 168 -11.14 0.92 -28.49
CA VAL A 168 -10.18 2.03 -28.53
C VAL A 168 -9.13 1.79 -29.62
N LEU A 169 -8.57 0.57 -29.70
CA LEU A 169 -7.61 0.20 -30.74
C LEU A 169 -8.21 0.27 -32.15
N LEU A 170 -9.41 -0.28 -32.36
CA LEU A 170 -10.09 -0.17 -33.65
C LEU A 170 -10.35 1.29 -34.05
N THR A 171 -10.72 2.13 -33.09
CA THR A 171 -11.00 3.54 -33.32
C THR A 171 -9.72 4.32 -33.62
N SER A 172 -8.63 4.05 -32.89
CA SER A 172 -7.34 4.70 -33.13
C SER A 172 -6.77 4.35 -34.50
N MET A 173 -6.90 3.09 -34.94
CA MET A 173 -6.51 2.66 -36.29
C MET A 173 -7.31 3.39 -37.37
N LYS A 174 -8.63 3.55 -37.20
CA LYS A 174 -9.48 4.31 -38.14
C LYS A 174 -9.11 5.79 -38.23
N LEU A 175 -8.62 6.37 -37.14
CA LEU A 175 -8.20 7.78 -37.07
C LEU A 175 -6.76 8.01 -37.58
N GLY A 176 -5.98 6.95 -37.81
CA GLY A 176 -4.61 7.02 -38.32
C GLY A 176 -3.69 7.87 -37.44
N ALA A 177 -2.92 8.77 -38.05
CA ALA A 177 -2.00 9.68 -37.35
C ALA A 177 -2.68 10.61 -36.33
N ARG A 178 -4.01 10.77 -36.39
CA ARG A 178 -4.80 11.55 -35.41
C ARG A 178 -5.37 10.69 -34.28
N GLY A 179 -5.22 9.37 -34.37
CA GLY A 179 -5.77 8.41 -33.41
C GLY A 179 -4.78 7.98 -32.34
N VAL A 180 -3.50 7.85 -32.69
CA VAL A 180 -2.46 7.34 -31.79
C VAL A 180 -1.13 8.03 -32.02
N ALA A 181 -0.40 8.29 -30.94
CA ALA A 181 1.03 8.59 -30.99
C ALA A 181 1.81 7.55 -30.18
N HIS A 182 2.91 7.10 -30.76
CA HIS A 182 3.94 6.36 -30.06
C HIS A 182 4.95 7.37 -29.52
N VAL A 183 5.11 7.41 -28.19
CA VAL A 183 5.97 8.40 -27.53
C VAL A 183 7.04 7.72 -26.70
N GLU A 184 8.29 8.13 -26.89
CA GLU A 184 9.46 7.67 -26.15
C GLU A 184 10.28 8.89 -25.74
N GLY A 185 10.74 8.94 -24.48
CA GLY A 185 11.58 10.03 -23.97
C GLY A 185 10.90 11.41 -23.82
N VAL A 186 9.60 11.52 -24.12
CA VAL A 186 8.82 12.76 -23.97
C VAL A 186 8.35 12.90 -22.52
N ASN A 187 8.52 14.08 -21.92
CA ASN A 187 8.12 14.31 -20.54
C ASN A 187 6.59 14.52 -20.41
N ARG A 188 6.02 14.31 -19.21
CA ARG A 188 4.56 14.40 -18.99
C ARG A 188 3.97 15.79 -19.26
N VAL A 189 4.74 16.87 -19.09
CA VAL A 189 4.30 18.25 -19.35
C VAL A 189 4.12 18.44 -20.86
N ASP A 190 5.10 18.03 -21.65
CA ASP A 190 5.03 18.08 -23.12
C ASP A 190 3.86 17.25 -23.65
N LEU A 191 3.60 16.06 -23.07
CA LEU A 191 2.44 15.24 -23.43
C LEU A 191 1.10 15.94 -23.15
N LYS A 192 1.06 16.83 -22.16
CA LYS A 192 -0.14 17.58 -21.77
C LYS A 192 -0.34 18.84 -22.61
N GLU A 193 0.73 19.59 -22.84
CA GLU A 193 0.67 20.93 -23.41
C GLU A 193 0.80 20.93 -24.94
N ASN A 194 1.55 20.00 -25.51
CA ASN A 194 1.74 19.92 -26.95
C ASN A 194 0.48 19.36 -27.63
N SER A 195 -0.11 20.15 -28.54
CA SER A 195 -1.33 19.80 -29.28
C SER A 195 -1.17 18.56 -30.16
N LEU A 196 0.06 18.18 -30.52
CA LEU A 196 0.39 16.93 -31.19
C LEU A 196 -0.02 15.70 -30.39
N TYR A 197 0.05 15.76 -29.05
CA TYR A 197 -0.26 14.64 -28.16
C TYR A 197 -1.57 14.82 -27.42
N SER A 198 -1.80 16.03 -26.90
CA SER A 198 -2.90 16.32 -25.98
C SER A 198 -4.28 16.04 -26.58
N ASN A 199 -4.42 16.16 -27.91
CA ASN A 199 -5.67 15.93 -28.64
C ASN A 199 -5.89 14.49 -29.12
N LEU A 200 -4.86 13.63 -29.06
CA LEU A 200 -4.96 12.26 -29.55
C LEU A 200 -5.84 11.40 -28.66
N LEU A 201 -6.57 10.47 -29.29
CA LEU A 201 -7.34 9.45 -28.59
C LEU A 201 -6.44 8.59 -27.72
N LEU A 202 -5.33 8.09 -28.26
CA LEU A 202 -4.41 7.18 -27.56
C LEU A 202 -2.99 7.73 -27.53
N ILE A 203 -2.40 7.79 -26.35
CA ILE A 203 -0.94 7.90 -26.18
C ILE A 203 -0.42 6.50 -25.87
N ASN A 204 0.33 5.92 -26.82
CA ASN A 204 1.09 4.71 -26.60
C ASN A 204 2.49 5.10 -26.11
N ARG A 205 2.68 4.98 -24.80
CA ARG A 205 3.87 5.43 -24.10
C ARG A 205 4.84 4.28 -23.91
N THR A 206 6.01 4.41 -24.53
CA THR A 206 7.13 3.52 -24.25
C THR A 206 7.71 3.95 -22.91
N ALA A 207 7.69 3.04 -21.95
CA ALA A 207 8.32 3.27 -20.66
C ALA A 207 9.85 3.25 -20.76
N SER A 208 10.52 3.87 -19.77
CA SER A 208 11.97 3.79 -19.62
C SER A 208 12.46 2.35 -19.78
N PRO A 209 13.58 2.12 -20.49
CA PRO A 209 14.25 0.82 -20.51
C PRO A 209 14.74 0.34 -19.13
N LEU A 210 14.58 1.12 -18.05
CA LEU A 210 14.98 0.78 -16.69
C LEU A 210 13.82 0.38 -15.77
N SER A 211 12.63 0.97 -15.94
CA SER A 211 11.37 0.66 -15.23
C SER A 211 10.37 1.81 -15.41
N TRP A 212 9.08 1.55 -15.20
CA TRP A 212 8.07 2.61 -15.35
C TRP A 212 8.26 3.72 -14.32
N PHE A 213 8.62 3.36 -13.10
CA PHE A 213 8.81 4.35 -12.05
C PHE A 213 9.91 5.38 -12.34
N MET A 214 10.86 5.08 -13.23
CA MET A 214 11.95 6.01 -13.58
C MET A 214 11.46 7.19 -14.41
N GLU A 215 10.32 7.04 -15.09
CA GLU A 215 9.67 8.13 -15.84
C GLU A 215 9.09 9.20 -14.90
N CYS A 216 8.68 8.81 -13.69
CA CYS A 216 8.34 9.75 -12.63
C CYS A 216 9.62 10.33 -12.01
N LYS A 217 10.26 11.26 -12.74
CA LYS A 217 11.60 11.82 -12.46
C LYS A 217 11.78 12.53 -11.11
N ASP A 218 10.75 12.68 -10.28
CA ASP A 218 10.85 13.46 -9.04
C ASP A 218 10.53 12.67 -7.76
N ARG A 219 11.19 11.52 -7.59
CA ARG A 219 11.04 10.66 -6.40
C ARG A 219 11.59 11.24 -5.11
N ASN A 220 12.41 12.28 -5.19
CA ASN A 220 13.03 12.94 -4.04
C ASN A 220 12.23 14.17 -3.59
N ASN A 221 11.39 14.72 -4.45
CA ASN A 221 10.46 15.78 -4.11
C ASN A 221 9.10 15.17 -3.75
N HIS A 222 8.93 14.82 -2.48
CA HIS A 222 7.67 14.27 -1.97
C HIS A 222 6.46 15.19 -2.18
N SER A 223 6.66 16.47 -2.48
CA SER A 223 5.58 17.42 -2.81
C SER A 223 5.03 17.28 -4.24
N ALA A 224 5.74 16.57 -5.14
CA ALA A 224 5.30 16.33 -6.52
C ALA A 224 4.46 15.04 -6.69
N ILE A 225 4.23 14.29 -5.60
CA ILE A 225 3.49 13.03 -5.57
C ILE A 225 1.99 13.32 -5.59
N MET A 226 1.26 12.75 -6.55
CA MET A 226 -0.20 12.93 -6.67
C MET A 226 -0.96 11.83 -5.92
N LEU A 227 -0.40 10.62 -5.84
CA LEU A 227 -1.00 9.48 -5.13
C LEU A 227 -0.13 9.07 -3.94
N PRO A 228 -0.68 8.93 -2.73
CA PRO A 228 0.10 8.50 -1.57
C PRO A 228 0.70 7.11 -1.79
N TYR A 229 1.84 6.81 -1.18
CA TYR A 229 2.47 5.47 -1.24
C TYR A 229 1.53 4.35 -0.78
N SER A 230 0.54 4.67 0.05
CA SER A 230 -0.48 3.75 0.53
C SER A 230 -1.59 3.46 -0.48
N PHE A 231 -1.74 4.24 -1.56
CA PHE A 231 -2.86 4.17 -2.51
C PHE A 231 -3.02 2.78 -3.13
N VAL A 232 -2.09 2.36 -3.99
CA VAL A 232 -2.14 1.03 -4.64
C VAL A 232 -2.26 -0.10 -3.61
N PRO A 233 -1.46 -0.13 -2.53
CA PRO A 233 -1.64 -1.10 -1.45
C PRO A 233 -3.02 -1.12 -0.77
N SER A 234 -3.78 -0.02 -0.78
CA SER A 234 -5.14 0.04 -0.21
C SER A 234 -6.23 -0.44 -1.16
N MET A 235 -5.91 -0.59 -2.45
CA MET A 235 -6.86 -1.04 -3.47
C MET A 235 -6.81 -2.57 -3.69
N ALA A 236 -6.43 -3.34 -2.68
CA ALA A 236 -6.38 -4.80 -2.76
C ALA A 236 -7.76 -5.38 -3.15
N ALA A 237 -7.80 -6.44 -3.95
CA ALA A 237 -9.03 -7.07 -4.43
C ALA A 237 -9.99 -7.45 -3.29
N ARG A 238 -11.30 -7.36 -3.56
CA ARG A 238 -12.35 -7.60 -2.55
C ARG A 238 -12.16 -8.92 -1.79
N LYS A 239 -11.84 -10.02 -2.48
CA LYS A 239 -11.60 -11.33 -1.85
C LYS A 239 -10.50 -11.29 -0.78
N LEU A 240 -9.43 -10.52 -1.03
CA LEU A 240 -8.30 -10.36 -0.12
C LEU A 240 -8.69 -9.48 1.09
N ARG A 241 -9.44 -8.40 0.85
CA ARG A 241 -9.98 -7.55 1.93
C ARG A 241 -10.92 -8.34 2.84
N ASP A 242 -11.85 -9.10 2.27
CA ASP A 242 -12.81 -9.91 3.02
C ASP A 242 -12.11 -10.98 3.88
N ALA A 243 -11.05 -11.62 3.35
CA ALA A 243 -10.23 -12.57 4.09
C ALA A 243 -9.47 -11.89 5.25
N ALA A 244 -8.83 -10.74 4.99
CA ALA A 244 -8.16 -9.96 6.02
C ALA A 244 -9.13 -9.52 7.13
N GLU A 245 -10.33 -9.04 6.79
CA GLU A 245 -11.35 -8.65 7.78
C GLU A 245 -11.79 -9.82 8.68
N LYS A 246 -11.95 -11.02 8.11
CA LYS A 246 -12.26 -12.23 8.90
C LYS A 246 -11.15 -12.51 9.92
N ILE A 247 -9.88 -12.47 9.49
CA ILE A 247 -8.73 -12.74 10.36
C ILE A 247 -8.61 -11.67 11.45
N LYS A 248 -8.78 -10.39 11.11
CA LYS A 248 -8.77 -9.29 12.08
C LYS A 248 -9.81 -9.47 13.18
N ARG A 249 -11.03 -9.92 12.83
CA ARG A 249 -12.08 -10.23 13.82
C ARG A 249 -11.69 -11.39 14.75
N LEU A 250 -10.99 -12.40 14.24
CA LEU A 250 -10.47 -13.50 15.05
C LEU A 250 -9.34 -13.06 15.99
N LEU A 251 -8.44 -12.19 15.50
CA LEU A 251 -7.36 -11.60 16.29
C LEU A 251 -7.86 -10.66 17.39
N ARG A 252 -9.03 -10.03 17.20
CA ARG A 252 -9.66 -9.07 18.12
C ARG A 252 -8.77 -7.85 18.37
N ASN A 253 -8.32 -7.64 19.61
CA ASN A 253 -7.38 -6.58 19.96
C ASN A 253 -5.96 -7.15 19.90
N TYR A 254 -5.19 -6.74 18.89
CA TYR A 254 -3.86 -7.26 18.62
C TYR A 254 -2.92 -6.14 18.17
N ASP A 255 -1.65 -6.41 18.37
CA ASP A 255 -0.52 -5.63 17.88
C ASP A 255 0.19 -6.45 16.79
N ALA A 256 0.93 -5.80 15.90
CA ALA A 256 1.57 -6.48 14.78
C ALA A 256 3.02 -6.04 14.59
N ILE A 257 3.86 -6.99 14.17
CA ILE A 257 5.23 -6.72 13.74
C ILE A 257 5.46 -7.26 12.32
N HIS A 258 6.21 -6.50 11.54
CA HIS A 258 6.77 -6.96 10.28
C HIS A 258 8.28 -7.16 10.44
N VAL A 259 8.78 -8.36 10.14
CA VAL A 259 10.19 -8.73 10.29
C VAL A 259 10.78 -9.16 8.94
N ARG A 260 11.58 -8.29 8.31
CA ARG A 260 12.26 -8.56 7.04
C ARG A 260 13.73 -8.88 7.28
N ARG A 261 14.05 -10.17 7.29
CA ARG A 261 15.40 -10.71 7.51
C ARG A 261 15.98 -11.33 6.24
N GLY A 262 15.29 -12.29 5.64
CA GLY A 262 15.87 -13.24 4.68
C GLY A 262 16.68 -12.63 3.53
N ASP A 263 16.15 -11.62 2.82
CA ASP A 263 16.85 -10.96 1.71
C ASP A 263 17.80 -9.84 2.15
N LYS A 264 17.72 -9.43 3.43
CA LYS A 264 18.38 -8.25 3.99
C LYS A 264 19.60 -8.58 4.85
N ILE A 265 19.65 -9.75 5.46
CA ILE A 265 20.82 -10.28 6.16
C ILE A 265 21.76 -10.85 5.11
N LYS A 266 22.50 -9.97 4.43
CA LYS A 266 23.55 -10.32 3.46
C LYS A 266 24.86 -9.71 3.90
N THR A 267 25.87 -10.55 4.12
CA THR A 267 27.21 -10.15 4.51
C THR A 267 28.21 -10.45 3.41
N ARG A 268 29.27 -9.66 3.32
CA ARG A 268 30.40 -9.88 2.39
C ARG A 268 31.71 -9.51 3.06
N LYS A 269 32.80 -10.18 2.70
CA LYS A 269 34.14 -9.81 3.15
C LYS A 269 34.64 -8.58 2.38
N ASP A 270 35.25 -7.64 3.10
CA ASP A 270 35.98 -6.53 2.49
C ASP A 270 37.38 -6.97 2.01
N ARG A 271 38.16 -6.04 1.46
CA ARG A 271 39.53 -6.30 0.95
C ARG A 271 40.50 -6.82 2.01
N PHE A 272 40.15 -6.72 3.30
CA PHE A 272 40.93 -7.20 4.42
C PHE A 272 40.35 -8.49 5.02
N GLY A 273 39.32 -9.08 4.39
CA GLY A 273 38.69 -10.32 4.85
C GLY A 273 37.66 -10.13 5.97
N VAL A 274 37.31 -8.89 6.33
CA VAL A 274 36.36 -8.58 7.41
C VAL A 274 34.94 -8.62 6.87
N ASP A 275 34.03 -9.33 7.54
CA ASP A 275 32.62 -9.36 7.17
C ASP A 275 31.98 -7.98 7.34
N ARG A 276 31.19 -7.57 6.34
CA ARG A 276 30.46 -6.30 6.28
C ARG A 276 29.01 -6.53 5.91
N SER A 277 28.11 -5.71 6.46
CA SER A 277 26.69 -5.64 6.12
C SER A 277 26.29 -4.22 5.72
N LEU A 278 25.22 -4.09 4.93
CA LEU A 278 24.57 -2.79 4.67
C LEU A 278 23.65 -2.37 5.81
N HIS A 279 23.18 -3.35 6.58
CA HIS A 279 22.35 -3.16 7.76
C HIS A 279 23.09 -3.87 8.91
N PRO A 280 24.03 -3.17 9.58
CA PRO A 280 24.91 -3.81 10.57
C PRO A 280 24.17 -4.29 11.81
N HIS A 281 23.07 -3.66 12.20
CA HIS A 281 22.33 -4.00 13.41
C HIS A 281 21.14 -4.93 13.14
N LEU A 282 20.71 -5.06 11.87
CA LEU A 282 19.50 -5.79 11.51
C LEU A 282 19.44 -7.21 12.08
N ASP A 283 20.51 -8.01 12.00
CA ASP A 283 20.47 -9.39 12.51
C ASP A 283 20.19 -9.39 14.02
N ARG A 284 21.00 -8.66 14.79
CA ARG A 284 20.85 -8.49 16.24
C ARG A 284 19.45 -7.99 16.59
N ASP A 285 19.04 -6.84 16.05
CA ASP A 285 17.82 -6.13 16.44
C ASP A 285 16.53 -6.91 16.12
N THR A 286 16.60 -7.86 15.19
CA THR A 286 15.45 -8.67 14.78
C THR A 286 15.49 -10.11 15.28
N ARG A 287 16.42 -10.45 16.19
CA ARG A 287 16.35 -11.68 16.98
C ARG A 287 15.26 -11.56 18.06
N ALA A 288 14.68 -12.68 18.46
CA ALA A 288 13.49 -12.70 19.31
C ALA A 288 13.73 -12.03 20.68
N GLU A 289 14.90 -12.24 21.28
CA GLU A 289 15.32 -11.65 22.54
C GLU A 289 15.41 -10.10 22.46
N PHE A 290 15.99 -9.55 21.39
CA PHE A 290 16.06 -8.11 21.18
C PHE A 290 14.71 -7.51 20.83
N ILE A 291 13.91 -8.22 20.02
CA ILE A 291 12.52 -7.82 19.74
C ILE A 291 11.73 -7.73 21.04
N LEU A 292 11.85 -8.72 21.94
CA LEU A 292 11.14 -8.76 23.22
C LEU A 292 11.42 -7.49 24.04
N HIS A 293 12.68 -7.10 24.17
CA HIS A 293 13.07 -5.87 24.87
C HIS A 293 12.59 -4.60 24.13
N ARG A 294 12.79 -4.54 22.81
CA ARG A 294 12.47 -3.37 21.98
C ARG A 294 10.98 -3.03 22.02
N ILE A 295 10.11 -4.03 21.90
CA ILE A 295 8.67 -3.82 21.78
C ILE A 295 7.94 -3.75 23.13
N ALA A 296 8.58 -4.15 24.23
CA ALA A 296 7.97 -4.15 25.57
C ALA A 296 7.41 -2.79 26.03
N LYS A 297 8.00 -1.69 25.53
CA LYS A 297 7.56 -0.30 25.80
C LYS A 297 6.31 0.12 25.01
N TRP A 298 5.98 -0.60 23.95
CA TRP A 298 4.85 -0.29 23.07
C TRP A 298 3.72 -1.31 23.19
N VAL A 299 4.06 -2.58 23.39
CA VAL A 299 3.12 -3.70 23.43
C VAL A 299 3.07 -4.29 24.86
N PRO A 300 1.92 -4.15 25.56
CA PRO A 300 1.71 -4.74 26.88
C PRO A 300 1.85 -6.27 26.89
N ALA A 301 2.29 -6.83 28.01
CA ALA A 301 2.34 -8.28 28.19
C ALA A 301 0.94 -8.91 28.09
N GLY A 302 0.87 -10.14 27.59
CA GLY A 302 -0.38 -10.88 27.36
C GLY A 302 -1.14 -10.48 26.09
N GLN A 303 -0.71 -9.44 25.36
CA GLN A 303 -1.32 -9.05 24.09
C GLN A 303 -1.08 -10.08 22.98
N THR A 304 -2.02 -10.15 22.04
CA THR A 304 -1.85 -10.91 20.80
C THR A 304 -0.90 -10.15 19.88
N LEU A 305 0.14 -10.83 19.40
CA LEU A 305 1.15 -10.28 18.51
C LEU A 305 1.11 -11.03 17.17
N PHE A 306 0.59 -10.38 16.14
CA PHE A 306 0.62 -10.91 14.77
C PHE A 306 2.00 -10.67 14.14
N ILE A 307 2.64 -11.72 13.66
CA ILE A 307 3.99 -11.68 13.09
C ILE A 307 3.94 -12.00 11.60
N ALA A 308 4.26 -11.00 10.77
CA ALA A 308 4.53 -11.21 9.34
C ALA A 308 6.04 -11.17 9.11
N SER A 309 6.61 -12.24 8.55
CA SER A 309 8.05 -12.36 8.42
C SER A 309 8.45 -13.20 7.20
N ASN A 310 9.62 -12.88 6.63
CA ASN A 310 10.29 -13.73 5.63
C ASN A 310 11.43 -14.58 6.22
N GLU A 311 11.53 -14.66 7.55
CA GLU A 311 12.39 -15.61 8.25
C GLU A 311 11.94 -17.04 7.96
N ARG A 312 12.91 -17.92 7.67
CA ARG A 312 12.65 -19.30 7.22
C ARG A 312 12.83 -20.31 8.34
N THR A 313 13.54 -19.93 9.40
CA THR A 313 13.84 -20.80 10.53
C THR A 313 12.56 -21.09 11.32
N PRO A 314 12.09 -22.34 11.39
CA PRO A 314 10.91 -22.69 12.17
C PRO A 314 11.09 -22.33 13.64
N GLY A 315 10.06 -21.76 14.27
CA GLY A 315 10.10 -21.42 15.69
C GLY A 315 11.04 -20.27 16.06
N PHE A 316 11.62 -19.54 15.09
CA PHE A 316 12.55 -18.43 15.33
C PHE A 316 12.01 -17.38 16.33
N PHE A 317 10.71 -17.07 16.25
CA PHE A 317 10.05 -16.10 17.14
C PHE A 317 9.44 -16.73 18.39
N SER A 318 9.63 -18.03 18.64
CA SER A 318 9.05 -18.71 19.81
C SER A 318 9.45 -18.09 21.16
N PRO A 319 10.64 -17.48 21.36
CA PRO A 319 10.96 -16.82 22.64
C PRO A 319 10.02 -15.66 22.99
N LEU A 320 9.36 -15.03 21.99
CA LEU A 320 8.37 -13.97 22.24
C LEU A 320 7.14 -14.48 23.01
N SER A 321 6.89 -15.80 23.01
CA SER A 321 5.74 -16.43 23.68
C SER A 321 5.77 -16.29 25.21
N VAL A 322 6.94 -16.01 25.79
CA VAL A 322 7.09 -15.72 27.23
C VAL A 322 6.26 -14.50 27.65
N ARG A 323 6.04 -13.55 26.72
CA ARG A 323 5.33 -12.29 27.01
C ARG A 323 4.09 -12.07 26.16
N TYR A 324 3.99 -12.69 24.98
CA TYR A 324 2.96 -12.40 23.98
C TYR A 324 2.25 -13.65 23.47
N ARG A 325 0.97 -13.52 23.09
CA ARG A 325 0.24 -14.57 22.37
C ARG A 325 0.54 -14.45 20.87
N LEU A 326 1.38 -15.33 20.35
CA LEU A 326 1.86 -15.24 18.98
C LEU A 326 0.78 -15.69 17.98
N ALA A 327 0.60 -14.92 16.91
CA ALA A 327 -0.27 -15.26 15.80
C ALA A 327 0.46 -15.11 14.47
N TYR A 328 0.23 -16.04 13.56
CA TYR A 328 0.84 -16.10 12.24
C TYR A 328 -0.23 -16.35 11.18
N SER A 329 0.05 -16.00 9.92
CA SER A 329 -0.82 -16.29 8.79
C SER A 329 -1.20 -17.78 8.70
N SER A 330 -0.25 -18.67 9.00
CA SER A 330 -0.46 -20.12 9.01
C SER A 330 -1.49 -20.61 10.05
N ASN A 331 -1.84 -19.81 11.05
CA ASN A 331 -2.94 -20.15 11.97
C ASN A 331 -4.33 -19.98 11.34
N TYR A 332 -4.41 -19.38 10.15
CA TYR A 332 -5.66 -19.02 9.47
C TYR A 332 -5.78 -19.66 8.07
N SER A 333 -5.09 -20.78 7.82
CA SER A 333 -5.07 -21.44 6.51
C SER A 333 -6.46 -21.76 5.95
N SER A 334 -7.44 -22.12 6.79
CA SER A 334 -8.82 -22.35 6.33
C SER A 334 -9.52 -21.12 5.72
N ILE A 335 -9.04 -19.91 6.03
CA ILE A 335 -9.50 -18.65 5.43
C ILE A 335 -8.64 -18.26 4.23
N LEU A 336 -7.33 -18.53 4.32
CA LEU A 336 -6.33 -18.09 3.35
C LEU A 336 -6.22 -19.01 2.13
N ASP A 337 -6.20 -20.33 2.31
CA ASP A 337 -6.01 -21.31 1.23
C ASP A 337 -7.05 -21.18 0.10
N PRO A 338 -8.34 -20.89 0.36
CA PRO A 338 -9.32 -20.70 -0.71
C PRO A 338 -9.17 -19.42 -1.53
N VAL A 339 -8.37 -18.44 -1.07
CA VAL A 339 -8.25 -17.13 -1.73
C VAL A 339 -6.84 -16.80 -2.22
N ILE A 340 -5.82 -17.55 -1.76
CA ILE A 340 -4.42 -17.36 -2.11
C ILE A 340 -3.97 -18.39 -3.13
N GLU A 341 -3.66 -17.90 -4.32
CA GLU A 341 -3.04 -18.61 -5.43
C GLU A 341 -1.51 -18.41 -5.44
N ASN A 342 -1.02 -17.26 -4.95
CA ASN A 342 0.40 -16.89 -4.99
C ASN A 342 0.84 -16.02 -3.79
N ASN A 343 2.14 -15.85 -3.57
CA ASN A 343 2.63 -15.10 -2.40
C ASN A 343 2.38 -13.59 -2.47
N TYR A 344 2.05 -13.00 -3.63
CA TYR A 344 1.67 -11.59 -3.66
C TYR A 344 0.34 -11.39 -2.95
N GLN A 345 -0.64 -12.27 -3.20
CA GLN A 345 -1.92 -12.25 -2.50
C GLN A 345 -1.75 -12.48 -0.98
N LEU A 346 -0.88 -13.41 -0.57
CA LEU A 346 -0.54 -13.60 0.85
C LEU A 346 0.03 -12.32 1.46
N PHE A 347 1.03 -11.74 0.82
CA PHE A 347 1.67 -10.51 1.29
C PHE A 347 0.71 -9.32 1.35
N MET A 348 -0.23 -9.22 0.41
CA MET A 348 -1.29 -8.21 0.43
C MET A 348 -2.25 -8.41 1.61
N ILE A 349 -2.67 -9.64 1.89
CA ILE A 349 -3.52 -9.95 3.05
C ILE A 349 -2.79 -9.63 4.36
N GLU A 350 -1.53 -10.06 4.51
CA GLU A 350 -0.71 -9.74 5.68
C GLU A 350 -0.59 -8.24 5.89
N ARG A 351 -0.39 -7.47 4.82
CA ARG A 351 -0.35 -6.01 4.89
C ARG A 351 -1.68 -5.42 5.38
N LEU A 352 -2.81 -5.95 4.93
CA LEU A 352 -4.15 -5.52 5.37
C LEU A 352 -4.42 -5.88 6.84
N ILE A 353 -3.94 -7.05 7.30
CA ILE A 353 -4.00 -7.44 8.70
C ILE A 353 -3.16 -6.47 9.52
N MET A 354 -1.87 -6.29 9.20
CA MET A 354 -0.99 -5.40 9.96
C MET A 354 -1.51 -3.95 10.05
N ARG A 355 -2.13 -3.43 8.98
CA ARG A 355 -2.77 -2.10 8.98
C ARG A 355 -3.95 -1.96 9.94
N GLY A 356 -4.60 -3.07 10.30
CA GLY A 356 -5.69 -3.07 11.26
C GLY A 356 -5.25 -3.30 12.71
N ALA A 357 -3.95 -3.42 12.97
CA ALA A 357 -3.42 -3.62 14.31
C ALA A 357 -3.49 -2.32 15.13
N LYS A 358 -3.60 -2.46 16.46
CA LYS A 358 -3.55 -1.32 17.39
C LYS A 358 -2.18 -0.61 17.32
N THR A 359 -1.12 -1.40 17.37
CA THR A 359 0.26 -0.97 17.22
C THR A 359 0.88 -1.76 16.08
N PHE A 360 1.48 -1.08 15.11
CA PHE A 360 2.21 -1.71 14.02
C PHE A 360 3.68 -1.30 14.05
N ILE A 361 4.57 -2.28 14.18
CA ILE A 361 6.02 -2.07 14.28
C ILE A 361 6.69 -2.67 13.05
N LYS A 362 7.39 -1.83 12.30
CA LYS A 362 8.08 -2.22 11.07
C LYS A 362 9.48 -2.74 11.40
N THR A 363 10.09 -3.44 10.44
CA THR A 363 11.50 -3.82 10.56
C THR A 363 12.37 -2.56 10.58
N PHE A 364 12.24 -1.76 9.54
CA PHE A 364 12.98 -0.51 9.34
C PHE A 364 12.02 0.67 9.51
N LYS A 365 12.56 1.80 9.96
CA LYS A 365 11.86 3.08 9.97
C LYS A 365 11.69 3.59 8.53
N GLU A 366 10.47 3.93 8.11
CA GLU A 366 10.21 4.54 6.81
C GLU A 366 9.89 6.02 6.95
N ASP A 367 9.07 6.35 7.95
CA ASP A 367 8.66 7.71 8.31
C ASP A 367 9.04 8.03 9.77
N ASP A 368 9.13 9.32 10.11
CA ASP A 368 9.59 9.74 11.44
C ASP A 368 8.72 9.27 12.61
N THR A 369 7.44 9.01 12.32
CA THR A 369 6.44 8.53 13.28
C THR A 369 6.38 7.00 13.38
N ASP A 370 7.09 6.27 12.53
CA ASP A 370 7.07 4.81 12.54
C ASP A 370 7.75 4.24 13.78
N LEU A 371 7.17 3.14 14.31
CA LEU A 371 7.85 2.27 15.25
C LEU A 371 8.69 1.25 14.46
N SER A 372 9.96 1.10 14.83
CA SER A 372 10.88 0.18 14.16
C SER A 372 11.61 -0.76 15.12
N LEU A 373 11.90 -1.97 14.62
CA LEU A 373 12.72 -2.96 15.31
C LEU A 373 14.20 -2.60 15.29
N THR A 374 14.70 -2.14 14.13
CA THR A 374 16.08 -1.66 13.99
C THR A 374 16.15 -0.15 13.78
N ASP A 375 17.27 0.42 14.19
CA ASP A 375 17.65 1.81 13.93
C ASP A 375 18.36 1.96 12.56
N ASP A 376 18.66 0.85 11.88
CA ASP A 376 19.21 0.87 10.53
C ASP A 376 18.21 1.50 9.52
N PRO A 377 18.69 2.31 8.56
CA PRO A 377 17.84 2.86 7.51
C PRO A 377 17.39 1.75 6.55
N LYS A 378 16.13 1.81 6.07
CA LYS A 378 15.60 0.86 5.07
C LYS A 378 16.36 0.94 3.74
N LYS A 379 16.68 2.16 3.31
CA LYS A 379 17.39 2.43 2.05
C LYS A 379 18.89 2.21 2.24
N ASN A 380 19.49 1.56 1.27
CA ASN A 380 20.92 1.27 1.22
C ASN A 380 21.73 2.59 1.23
N THR A 381 22.56 2.81 2.25
CA THR A 381 23.49 3.95 2.33
C THR A 381 24.68 3.81 1.37
N LYS A 382 24.78 2.65 0.69
CA LYS A 382 25.92 2.14 -0.09
C LYS A 382 27.22 1.97 0.70
N ASN A 383 27.20 2.36 1.98
CA ASN A 383 28.31 2.26 2.88
C ASN A 383 28.23 0.93 3.62
N TRP A 384 29.27 0.13 3.47
CA TRP A 384 29.40 -1.14 4.15
C TRP A 384 29.89 -0.90 5.57
N GLN A 385 29.15 -1.42 6.53
CA GLN A 385 29.42 -1.25 7.96
C GLN A 385 29.79 -2.60 8.57
N ILE A 386 30.54 -2.57 9.67
CA ILE A 386 30.88 -3.78 10.42
C ILE A 386 29.57 -4.30 11.02
N PRO A 387 29.18 -5.57 10.78
CA PRO A 387 27.99 -6.13 11.38
C PRO A 387 28.18 -6.18 12.89
N VAL A 388 27.11 -5.87 13.61
CA VAL A 388 27.07 -6.03 15.04
C VAL A 388 26.49 -7.40 15.33
N TYR A 389 27.38 -8.38 15.51
CA TYR A 389 27.01 -9.67 16.07
C TYR A 389 27.16 -9.60 17.59
N THR A 390 26.31 -10.33 18.29
CA THR A 390 26.46 -10.53 19.73
C THR A 390 27.13 -11.89 19.93
N ASP A 391 28.32 -11.86 20.52
CA ASP A 391 28.69 -12.85 21.54
C ASP A 391 28.37 -12.19 22.89
N ASP A 392 27.83 -12.98 23.81
CA ASP A 392 27.45 -12.56 25.17
C ASP A 392 28.59 -11.78 25.84
N GLY A 393 28.34 -10.49 26.09
CA GLY A 393 29.37 -9.55 26.50
C GLY A 393 28.84 -8.42 27.36
N GLU A 394 27.89 -8.71 28.26
CA GLU A 394 27.87 -8.06 29.57
C GLU A 394 27.82 -9.15 30.64
N GLU A 395 28.95 -9.31 31.31
CA GLU A 395 29.07 -9.99 32.60
C GLU A 395 28.22 -9.26 33.66
N ARG A 396 27.55 -10.07 34.49
CA ARG A 396 26.93 -9.82 35.82
C ARG A 396 25.43 -9.54 35.87
#